data_AF-A0A0V0H1P6-F1
#
_entry.id   AF-A0A0V0H1P6-F1
#
_cell.length_a   1.000
_cell.length_b   1.000
_cell.length_c   1.000
_cell.angle_alpha   90.00
_cell.angle_beta   90.00
_cell.angle_gamma   90.00
#
_symmetry.space_group_name_H-M   'P 1'
#
loop_
_entity.id
_entity.type
_entity.pdbx_description
1 polymer ?
#
loop_
_entity_poly.entity_id
_entity_poly.type
_entity_poly.pdbx_seq_one_letter_code
_entity_poly.pdbx_strand_id
1 'polypeptide(L)'
;MGRYSGFIAMYATLASRDVDCCLIPESPFFLDGSGGIFEFVKKRLREEGHMVIVIAEGAGQELLAAENSNAGSEQDASGNKLLQDVGLWVS
;
A
#
# COMPACT_ATOMS: atom_id res chain seq x y z
N MET A 1 -2.84 6.95 -7.48
CA MET A 1 -2.71 8.32 -6.91
C MET A 1 -2.36 8.24 -5.44
N GLY A 2 -1.44 9.11 -5.00
CA GLY A 2 -1.01 9.21 -3.60
C GLY A 2 0.49 8.95 -3.44
N ARG A 3 1.30 9.68 -4.20
CA ARG A 3 2.75 9.49 -4.31
C ARG A 3 3.52 9.79 -3.02
N TYR A 4 3.15 10.87 -2.35
CA TYR A 4 3.80 11.32 -1.10
C TYR A 4 2.80 11.57 0.02
N SER A 5 1.50 11.59 -0.31
CA SER A 5 0.44 11.78 0.66
C SER A 5 -0.80 10.94 0.32
N GLY A 6 -1.46 10.48 1.37
CA GLY A 6 -2.59 9.58 1.35
C GLY A 6 -3.95 10.25 1.32
N PHE A 7 -4.05 11.58 1.13
CA PHE A 7 -5.33 12.30 1.24
C PHE A 7 -6.44 11.66 0.41
N ILE A 8 -6.17 11.33 -0.86
CA ILE A 8 -7.18 10.70 -1.74
C ILE A 8 -7.59 9.33 -1.19
N ALA A 9 -6.63 8.47 -0.84
CA ALA A 9 -6.89 7.14 -0.31
C ALA A 9 -7.69 7.20 1.01
N MET A 10 -7.30 8.09 1.93
CA MET A 10 -7.95 8.28 3.21
C MET A 10 -9.37 8.83 3.06
N TYR A 11 -9.56 9.90 2.30
CA TYR A 11 -10.90 10.49 2.11
C TYR A 11 -11.83 9.55 1.34
N ALA A 12 -11.33 8.82 0.34
CA ALA A 12 -12.11 7.81 -0.37
C ALA A 12 -12.53 6.66 0.57
N THR A 13 -11.61 6.18 1.41
CA THR A 13 -11.88 5.15 2.43
C THR A 13 -13.01 5.61 3.37
N LEU A 14 -12.89 6.81 3.94
CA LEU A 14 -13.89 7.36 4.85
C LEU A 14 -15.25 7.60 4.18
N ALA A 15 -15.24 8.03 2.92
CA ALA A 15 -16.47 8.26 2.16
C ALA A 15 -17.18 6.95 1.76
N SER A 16 -16.41 5.92 1.38
CA SER A 16 -16.97 4.64 0.92
C SER A 16 -17.53 3.81 2.06
N ARG A 17 -16.92 3.83 3.25
CA ARG A 17 -17.30 3.02 4.42
C ARG A 17 -17.20 1.50 4.27
N ASP A 18 -16.87 1.00 3.08
CA ASP A 18 -16.72 -0.43 2.77
C ASP A 18 -15.25 -0.88 2.74
N VAL A 19 -14.32 -0.02 3.15
CA VAL A 19 -12.87 -0.28 3.12
C VAL A 19 -12.39 -0.75 4.49
N ASP A 20 -11.79 -1.95 4.54
CA ASP A 20 -11.26 -2.54 5.77
C ASP A 20 -9.87 -2.02 6.14
N CYS A 21 -9.07 -1.64 5.14
CA CYS A 21 -7.70 -1.19 5.32
C CYS A 21 -7.33 -0.10 4.32
N CYS A 22 -6.73 0.98 4.82
CA CYS A 22 -6.20 2.07 4.00
C CYS A 22 -4.70 2.22 4.25
N LEU A 23 -3.88 1.96 3.22
CA LEU A 23 -2.43 2.08 3.27
C LEU A 23 -1.99 3.39 2.60
N ILE A 24 -1.25 4.21 3.35
CA ILE A 24 -0.83 5.56 2.92
C ILE A 24 0.67 5.77 3.13
N PRO A 25 1.34 6.63 2.35
CA PRO A 25 2.78 6.88 2.50
C PRO A 25 3.18 7.41 3.88
N GLU A 26 2.28 8.13 4.55
CA GLU A 26 2.54 8.73 5.86
C GLU A 26 2.56 7.72 7.01
N SER A 27 2.02 6.51 6.80
CA SER A 27 1.90 5.47 7.82
C SER A 27 2.63 4.20 7.39
N PRO A 28 3.89 4.02 7.84
CA PRO A 28 4.65 2.82 7.54
C PRO A 28 3.97 1.56 8.09
N PHE A 29 4.08 0.47 7.34
CA PHE A 29 3.52 -0.84 7.70
C PHE A 29 4.52 -1.95 7.35
N PHE A 30 4.18 -3.17 7.73
CA PHE A 30 4.97 -4.37 7.44
C PHE A 30 4.05 -5.54 7.11
N LEU A 31 4.56 -6.49 6.32
CA LEU A 31 3.77 -7.62 5.84
C LEU A 31 3.59 -8.70 6.91
N ASP A 32 4.70 -9.13 7.50
CA ASP A 32 4.78 -10.25 8.44
C ASP A 32 5.05 -9.82 9.89
N GLY A 33 4.58 -10.62 10.84
CA GLY A 33 4.75 -10.39 12.27
C GLY A 33 3.47 -9.93 12.94
N SER A 34 3.53 -9.77 14.27
CA SER A 34 2.39 -9.37 15.09
C SER A 34 1.88 -7.99 14.65
N GLY A 35 0.62 -7.92 14.22
CA GLY A 35 0.01 -6.69 13.71
C GLY A 35 0.35 -6.36 12.26
N GLY A 36 1.00 -7.28 11.54
CA GLY A 36 1.31 -7.12 10.12
C GLY A 36 0.08 -7.27 9.22
N ILE A 37 0.20 -6.81 7.97
CA ILE A 37 -0.91 -6.85 7.01
C ILE A 37 -1.40 -8.28 6.77
N PHE A 38 -0.51 -9.27 6.65
CA PHE A 38 -0.93 -10.65 6.41
C PHE A 38 -1.70 -11.26 7.58
N GLU A 39 -1.38 -10.90 8.82
CA GLU A 39 -2.16 -11.32 9.98
C GLU A 39 -3.55 -10.67 9.96
N PHE A 40 -3.62 -9.36 9.68
CA PHE A 40 -4.86 -8.62 9.60
C PHE A 40 -5.78 -9.15 8.49
N VAL A 41 -5.23 -9.43 7.30
CA VAL A 41 -5.97 -10.02 6.16
C VAL A 41 -6.52 -11.39 6.50
N LYS A 42 -5.70 -12.28 7.07
CA LYS A 42 -6.16 -13.63 7.49
C LYS A 42 -7.30 -13.56 8.50
N LYS A 43 -7.25 -12.61 9.43
CA LYS A 43 -8.32 -12.38 10.41
C LYS A 43 -9.60 -11.91 9.73
N ARG A 44 -9.52 -10.87 8.89
CA ARG A 44 -10.68 -10.29 8.18
C ARG A 44 -11.37 -11.30 7.27
N LEU A 45 -10.59 -12.03 6.47
CA LEU A 45 -11.14 -13.07 5.59
C LEU A 45 -11.82 -14.21 6.38
N ARG A 46 -11.35 -14.53 7.59
CA ARG A 46 -12.01 -15.54 8.43
C ARG A 46 -13.32 -15.04 9.05
N GLU A 47 -13.37 -13.78 9.43
CA GLU A 47 -14.52 -13.17 10.10
C GLU A 47 -15.63 -12.79 9.10
N GLU A 48 -15.27 -12.18 7.97
CA GLU A 48 -16.22 -11.57 7.01
C GLU A 48 -16.27 -12.28 5.64
N GLY A 49 -15.31 -13.17 5.34
CA GLY A 49 -15.22 -13.88 4.05
C GLY A 49 -14.72 -13.02 2.88
N HIS A 50 -14.52 -11.72 3.09
CA HIS A 50 -14.03 -10.76 2.09
C HIS A 50 -13.24 -9.65 2.78
N MET A 51 -12.50 -8.86 1.98
CA MET A 51 -11.76 -7.71 2.45
C MET A 51 -11.50 -6.72 1.32
N VAL A 52 -11.62 -5.42 1.61
CA VAL A 52 -11.28 -4.33 0.69
C VAL A 52 -10.09 -3.55 1.24
N ILE A 53 -9.03 -3.47 0.44
CA ILE A 53 -7.83 -2.69 0.75
C ILE A 53 -7.73 -1.55 -0.26
N VAL A 54 -7.54 -0.32 0.24
CA VAL A 54 -7.18 0.84 -0.57
C VAL A 54 -5.72 1.18 -0.30
N ILE A 55 -4.94 1.27 -1.36
CA ILE A 55 -3.50 1.52 -1.28
C ILE A 55 -3.17 2.76 -2.11
N ALA A 56 -2.55 3.75 -1.48
CA ALA A 56 -1.94 4.86 -2.19
C ALA A 56 -0.67 4.39 -2.91
N GLU A 57 -0.44 4.86 -4.14
CA GLU A 57 0.67 4.36 -4.99
C GLU A 57 2.07 4.52 -4.37
N GLY A 58 2.26 5.51 -3.50
CA GLY A 58 3.50 5.75 -2.78
C GLY A 58 3.69 4.94 -1.50
N ALA A 59 2.67 4.19 -1.06
CA ALA A 59 2.75 3.40 0.17
C ALA A 59 3.64 2.16 -0.05
N GLY A 60 4.44 1.79 0.95
CA GLY A 60 5.22 0.55 0.93
C GLY A 60 6.40 0.50 -0.05
N GLN A 61 6.77 1.63 -0.67
CA GLN A 61 7.87 1.68 -1.65
C GLN A 61 9.22 1.23 -1.05
N GLU A 62 9.44 1.41 0.25
CA GLU A 62 10.62 0.88 0.93
C GLU A 62 10.63 -0.65 1.00
N LEU A 63 9.46 -1.27 1.18
CA LEU A 63 9.32 -2.73 1.23
C LEU A 63 9.59 -3.34 -0.14
N LEU A 64 9.01 -2.76 -1.20
CA LEU A 64 9.28 -3.19 -2.58
C LEU A 64 10.76 -3.03 -2.95
N ALA A 65 11.39 -1.93 -2.53
CA ALA A 65 12.81 -1.70 -2.80
C ALA A 65 13.72 -2.69 -2.05
N ALA A 66 13.32 -3.16 -0.87
CA ALA A 66 14.05 -4.19 -0.13
C ALA A 66 13.96 -5.57 -0.80
N GLU A 67 12.83 -5.90 -1.42
CA GLU A 67 12.64 -7.17 -2.15
C GLU A 67 13.27 -7.13 -3.55
N ASN A 68 13.22 -5.99 -4.23
CA ASN A 68 13.75 -5.81 -5.58
C ASN A 68 15.00 -4.90 -5.57
N SER A 69 16.19 -5.52 -5.55
CA SER A 69 17.49 -4.84 -5.43
C SER A 69 17.81 -3.81 -6.53
N ASN A 70 17.04 -3.78 -7.63
CA ASN A 70 17.23 -2.88 -8.77
C ASN A 70 16.19 -1.74 -8.83
N ALA A 71 15.24 -1.67 -7.90
CA ALA A 71 13.97 -1.00 -8.18
C ALA A 71 13.83 0.41 -7.56
N GLY A 72 14.95 1.09 -7.35
CA GLY A 72 15.01 2.41 -6.72
C GLY A 72 15.63 3.53 -7.55
N SER A 73 16.21 3.25 -8.72
CA SER A 73 17.07 4.17 -9.47
C SER A 73 16.47 4.71 -10.76
N GLU A 74 15.34 4.19 -11.21
CA GLU A 74 14.73 4.65 -12.46
C GLU A 74 14.05 6.01 -12.27
N GLN A 75 14.26 6.89 -13.23
CA GLN A 75 13.67 8.23 -13.29
C GLN A 75 12.91 8.39 -14.59
N ASP A 76 11.82 9.16 -14.56
CA ASP A 76 11.12 9.56 -15.76
C ASP A 76 11.92 10.61 -16.56
N ALA A 77 11.44 10.97 -17.75
CA ALA A 77 12.08 11.98 -18.59
C ALA A 77 12.16 13.39 -17.95
N SER A 78 11.41 13.62 -16.87
CA SER A 78 11.42 14.86 -16.08
C SER A 78 12.33 14.79 -14.85
N GLY A 79 13.00 13.65 -14.61
CA GLY A 79 13.88 13.43 -13.46
C GLY A 79 13.17 13.00 -12.18
N ASN A 80 11.86 12.71 -12.21
CA ASN A 80 11.17 12.20 -11.04
C ASN A 80 11.46 10.72 -10.86
N LYS A 81 11.67 10.28 -9.61
CA LYS A 81 11.77 8.84 -9.30
C LYS A 81 10.54 8.09 -9.80
N LEU A 82 10.72 7.01 -10.53
CA LEU A 82 9.62 6.11 -10.87
C LEU A 82 9.25 5.27 -9.65
N LEU A 83 7.96 5.23 -9.33
CA LEU A 83 7.43 4.36 -8.30
C LEU A 83 7.15 2.98 -8.90
N GLN A 84 7.40 1.95 -8.12
CA GLN A 84 6.97 0.61 -8.48
C GLN A 84 5.47 0.45 -8.25
N ASP A 85 4.86 -0.47 -8.99
CA ASP A 85 3.44 -0.77 -8.84
C ASP A 85 3.19 -1.59 -7.56
N VAL A 86 2.81 -0.89 -6.49
CA VAL A 86 2.42 -1.50 -5.21
C VAL A 86 1.14 -2.32 -5.32
N GLY A 87 0.23 -1.98 -6.24
CA GLY A 87 -1.02 -2.69 -6.43
C GLY A 87 -0.78 -4.11 -6.96
N LEU A 88 0.09 -4.22 -7.96
CA LEU A 88 0.53 -5.52 -8.49
C LEU A 88 1.37 -6.31 -7.48
N TRP A 89 2.16 -5.63 -6.65
CA TRP A 89 2.98 -6.29 -5.63
C TRP A 89 2.15 -6.95 -4.52
N VAL A 90 1.00 -6.37 -4.16
CA VAL A 90 0.11 -6.92 -3.11
C VAL A 90 -0.89 -7.95 -3.64
N SER A 91 -1.14 -8.01 -4.95
CA SER A 91 -2.13 -8.92 -5.58
C SER A 91 -1.59 -10.33 -5.80
#